data_AF-A0A3P1SR08-F1
#
_entry.id   AF-A0A3P1SR08-F1
#
_cell.length_a   1.000
_cell.length_b   1.000
_cell.length_c   1.000
_cell.angle_alpha   90.00
_cell.angle_beta   90.00
_cell.angle_gamma   90.00
#
_symmetry.space_group_name_H-M   'P 1'
#
loop_
_entity.id
_entity.type
_entity.pdbx_description
1 polymer ?
#
loop_
_entity_poly.entity_id
_entity_poly.type
_entity_poly.pdbx_seq_one_letter_code
_entity_poly.pdbx_strand_id
1 'polypeptide(L)'
;MKTDICSAIAQKTHQQWNLPSSLVGGGHDARSSTNGLLTIFYGNLERAAQFGWLNAGRTLVDKTYLSILWQAAELNANGYDFTKMASNLDAFVRAELEPRWLEFEQLSHDEKHLLTIDLIEQAAAEIFGSGYHEQSAAWLIFFLCPQLPVFPITADLQHKVSKRLHCEQPAEDYAGYHQQCRQLFCRMLPHIHDSTLKATYGSERDRNNVNQVLRGSDWWQRYCFIEQLKK
;
A
#
# COMPACT_ATOMS: atom_id res chain seq x y z
N MET A 1 8.66 16.16 26.67
CA MET A 1 9.61 15.81 25.59
C MET A 1 9.13 14.69 24.65
N LYS A 2 8.29 13.70 25.04
CA LYS A 2 7.74 12.69 24.11
C LYS A 2 6.58 13.21 23.23
N THR A 3 5.86 14.23 23.70
CA THR A 3 4.68 14.81 23.01
C THR A 3 5.03 15.55 21.72
N ASP A 4 6.23 16.15 21.63
CA ASP A 4 6.67 16.93 20.46
C ASP A 4 7.13 16.10 19.26
N ILE A 5 7.63 14.89 19.51
CA ILE A 5 8.11 14.01 18.42
C ILE A 5 6.92 13.40 17.67
N CYS A 6 5.89 12.96 18.39
CA CYS A 6 4.69 12.38 17.78
C CYS A 6 3.93 13.42 16.94
N SER A 7 3.84 14.66 17.42
CA SER A 7 3.17 15.76 16.69
C SER A 7 3.94 16.20 15.44
N ALA A 8 5.28 16.31 15.52
CA ALA A 8 6.10 16.66 14.35
C ALA A 8 6.11 15.56 13.28
N ILE A 9 6.05 14.29 13.68
CA ILE A 9 5.92 13.19 12.73
C ILE A 9 4.53 13.21 12.08
N ALA A 10 3.45 13.33 12.86
CA ALA A 10 2.10 13.45 12.33
C ALA A 10 1.97 14.62 11.34
N GLN A 11 2.52 15.79 11.68
CA GLN A 11 2.49 16.96 10.80
C GLN A 11 3.27 16.74 9.49
N LYS A 12 4.45 16.13 9.54
CA LYS A 12 5.22 15.79 8.32
C LYS A 12 4.47 14.78 7.46
N THR A 13 3.92 13.73 8.06
CA THR A 13 3.19 12.69 7.34
C THR A 13 1.91 13.25 6.72
N HIS A 14 1.21 14.14 7.42
CA HIS A 14 0.06 14.88 6.89
C HIS A 14 0.45 15.80 5.71
N GLN A 15 1.65 16.40 5.71
CA GLN A 15 2.15 17.14 4.54
C GLN A 15 2.43 16.20 3.36
N GLN A 16 3.03 15.03 3.61
CA GLN A 16 3.32 14.02 2.58
C GLN A 16 2.06 13.43 1.92
N TRP A 17 0.89 13.55 2.55
CA TRP A 17 -0.37 13.08 1.97
C TRP A 17 -0.65 13.68 0.60
N ASN A 18 -0.51 15.01 0.48
CA ASN A 18 -0.79 15.75 -0.75
C ASN A 18 0.48 16.18 -1.50
N LEU A 19 1.66 16.05 -0.89
CA LEU A 19 2.91 16.46 -1.51
C LEU A 19 3.35 15.43 -2.57
N PRO A 20 3.56 15.83 -3.83
CA PRO A 20 4.15 14.96 -4.84
C PRO A 20 5.55 14.47 -4.45
N SER A 21 5.93 13.29 -4.93
CA SER A 21 7.30 12.79 -4.77
C SER A 21 8.27 13.63 -5.60
N SER A 22 9.37 14.08 -4.99
CA SER A 22 10.45 14.77 -5.68
C SER A 22 11.13 13.92 -6.76
N LEU A 23 10.97 12.60 -6.68
CA LEU A 23 11.57 11.64 -7.62
C LEU A 23 10.76 11.48 -8.92
N VAL A 24 9.53 12.00 -8.97
CA VAL A 24 8.63 11.86 -10.12
C VAL A 24 8.30 13.22 -10.71
N GLY A 25 8.50 13.38 -12.03
CA GLY A 25 8.10 14.59 -12.76
C GLY A 25 8.68 15.87 -12.15
N GLY A 26 9.88 15.80 -11.57
CA GLY A 26 10.54 16.93 -10.90
C GLY A 26 9.83 17.42 -9.64
N GLY A 27 9.01 16.61 -8.98
CA GLY A 27 8.32 17.00 -7.74
C GLY A 27 6.98 17.71 -7.92
N HIS A 28 6.40 17.68 -9.13
CA HIS A 28 5.17 18.39 -9.44
C HIS A 28 4.02 17.46 -9.87
N ASP A 29 4.29 16.18 -10.12
CA ASP A 29 3.26 15.25 -10.54
C ASP A 29 2.39 14.81 -9.36
N ALA A 30 1.21 15.43 -9.21
CA ALA A 30 0.27 15.16 -8.12
C ALA A 30 -0.12 13.67 -7.98
N ARG A 31 -0.01 12.88 -9.05
CA ARG A 31 -0.25 11.42 -9.04
C ARG A 31 0.73 10.66 -8.15
N SER A 32 1.93 11.21 -7.95
CA SER A 32 2.99 10.61 -7.13
C SER A 32 2.84 10.93 -5.63
N SER A 33 1.89 11.78 -5.25
CA SER A 33 1.55 11.98 -3.85
C SER A 33 0.90 10.72 -3.27
N THR A 34 0.97 10.54 -1.95
CA THR A 34 0.34 9.39 -1.27
C THR A 34 -1.16 9.29 -1.56
N ASN A 35 -1.85 10.43 -1.52
CA ASN A 35 -3.25 10.59 -1.91
C ASN A 35 -3.49 10.24 -3.38
N GLY A 36 -2.63 10.73 -4.27
CA GLY A 36 -2.71 10.46 -5.70
C GLY A 36 -2.55 8.97 -6.01
N LEU A 37 -1.56 8.32 -5.41
CA LEU A 37 -1.31 6.88 -5.53
C LEU A 37 -2.51 6.08 -5.03
N LEU A 38 -3.00 6.33 -3.81
CA LEU A 38 -4.17 5.61 -3.31
C LEU A 38 -5.40 5.81 -4.20
N THR A 39 -5.59 7.03 -4.72
CA THR A 39 -6.71 7.32 -5.64
C THR A 39 -6.58 6.58 -6.96
N ILE A 40 -5.38 6.50 -7.54
CA ILE A 40 -5.15 5.82 -8.81
C ILE A 40 -5.28 4.31 -8.67
N PHE A 41 -4.70 3.72 -7.63
CA PHE A 41 -4.67 2.27 -7.48
C PHE A 41 -6.01 1.76 -6.95
N TYR A 42 -6.35 2.06 -5.69
CA TYR A 42 -7.62 1.64 -5.11
C TYR A 42 -8.82 2.25 -5.84
N GLY A 43 -8.79 3.54 -6.14
CA GLY A 43 -9.94 4.21 -6.77
C GLY A 43 -10.28 3.66 -8.16
N ASN A 44 -9.30 3.20 -8.95
CA ASN A 44 -9.57 2.53 -10.22
C ASN A 44 -10.21 1.16 -10.01
N LEU A 45 -9.73 0.36 -9.05
CA LEU A 45 -10.30 -0.96 -8.73
C LEU A 45 -11.72 -0.82 -8.19
N GLU A 46 -11.94 0.11 -7.26
CA GLU A 46 -13.26 0.37 -6.70
C GLU A 46 -14.25 0.83 -7.77
N ARG A 47 -13.80 1.67 -8.71
CA ARG A 47 -14.63 2.03 -9.86
C ARG A 47 -14.94 0.81 -10.72
N ALA A 48 -13.95 -0.03 -11.01
CA ALA A 48 -14.17 -1.25 -11.79
C ALA A 48 -15.18 -2.18 -11.12
N ALA A 49 -15.05 -2.42 -9.82
CA ALA A 49 -16.00 -3.22 -9.03
C ALA A 49 -17.43 -2.68 -9.14
N GLN A 50 -17.62 -1.36 -9.04
CA GLN A 50 -18.92 -0.70 -9.19
C GLN A 50 -19.53 -0.81 -10.61
N PHE A 51 -18.73 -1.15 -11.62
CA PHE A 51 -19.16 -1.32 -13.02
C PHE A 51 -18.96 -2.75 -13.52
N GLY A 52 -18.97 -3.74 -12.63
CA GLY A 52 -18.88 -5.17 -12.99
C GLY A 52 -17.56 -5.54 -13.66
N TRP A 53 -16.45 -4.91 -13.23
CA TRP A 53 -15.08 -5.17 -13.68
C TRP A 53 -14.83 -4.93 -15.18
N LEU A 54 -15.70 -4.13 -15.80
CA LEU A 54 -15.56 -3.68 -17.18
C LEU A 54 -14.60 -2.49 -17.26
N ASN A 55 -13.54 -2.61 -18.07
CA ASN A 55 -12.48 -1.60 -18.21
C ASN A 55 -12.31 -1.06 -19.65
N ALA A 56 -13.32 -1.24 -20.51
CA ALA A 56 -13.31 -0.81 -21.92
C ALA A 56 -12.03 -1.20 -22.70
N GLY A 57 -11.42 -2.33 -22.36
CA GLY A 57 -10.20 -2.84 -23.01
C GLY A 57 -8.90 -2.16 -22.56
N ARG A 58 -8.92 -1.38 -21.47
CA ARG A 58 -7.73 -0.75 -20.89
C ARG A 58 -7.35 -1.42 -19.58
N THR A 59 -6.06 -1.60 -19.32
CA THR A 59 -5.60 -2.10 -18.00
C THR A 59 -6.13 -1.24 -16.85
N LEU A 60 -6.59 -1.88 -15.77
CA LEU A 60 -7.11 -1.17 -14.58
C LEU A 60 -6.08 -0.22 -13.95
N VAL A 61 -4.82 -0.66 -13.94
CA VAL A 61 -3.67 0.15 -13.56
C VAL A 61 -2.64 0.06 -14.68
N ASP A 62 -2.35 1.20 -15.30
CA ASP A 62 -1.42 1.25 -16.44
C ASP A 62 0.06 1.28 -16.02
N LYS A 63 0.93 1.05 -17.00
CA LYS A 63 2.39 1.07 -16.83
C LYS A 63 2.95 2.39 -16.28
N THR A 64 2.29 3.51 -16.57
CA THR A 64 2.67 4.85 -16.09
C THR A 64 2.45 4.92 -14.59
N TYR A 65 1.30 4.46 -14.11
CA TYR A 65 0.98 4.43 -12.69
C TYR A 65 1.90 3.51 -11.90
N LEU A 66 2.21 2.33 -12.44
CA LEU A 66 3.22 1.44 -11.86
C LEU A 66 4.59 2.12 -11.79
N SER A 67 5.04 2.75 -12.88
CA SER A 67 6.31 3.46 -12.89
C SER A 67 6.35 4.61 -11.87
N ILE A 68 5.25 5.33 -11.68
CA ILE A 68 5.12 6.39 -10.67
C ILE A 68 5.23 5.80 -9.26
N LEU A 69 4.54 4.71 -8.97
CA LEU A 69 4.63 4.04 -7.66
C LEU A 69 6.07 3.59 -7.37
N TRP A 70 6.73 2.95 -8.34
CA TRP A 70 8.10 2.47 -8.16
C TRP A 70 9.07 3.60 -7.83
N GLN A 71 8.97 4.71 -8.55
CA GLN A 71 9.80 5.89 -8.29
C GLN A 71 9.46 6.55 -6.95
N ALA A 72 8.17 6.71 -6.63
CA ALA A 72 7.73 7.35 -5.40
C ALA A 72 8.05 6.54 -4.14
N ALA A 73 8.03 5.21 -4.24
CA ALA A 73 8.37 4.29 -3.15
C ALA A 73 9.85 3.84 -3.17
N GLU A 74 10.68 4.41 -4.07
CA GLU A 74 12.11 4.09 -4.21
C GLU A 74 12.39 2.58 -4.43
N LEU A 75 11.48 1.91 -5.14
CA LEU A 75 11.60 0.50 -5.46
C LEU A 75 12.59 0.29 -6.60
N ASN A 76 13.36 -0.78 -6.53
CA ASN A 76 14.27 -1.15 -7.61
C ASN A 76 13.47 -1.50 -8.87
N ALA A 77 13.70 -0.75 -9.96
CA ALA A 77 13.03 -0.95 -11.25
C ALA A 77 13.82 -1.89 -12.20
N ASN A 78 15.05 -2.27 -11.83
CA ASN A 78 15.94 -3.02 -12.72
C ASN A 78 15.34 -4.39 -13.07
N GLY A 79 15.22 -4.67 -14.37
CA GLY A 79 14.71 -5.93 -14.88
C GLY A 79 13.19 -6.01 -15.04
N TYR A 80 12.44 -4.96 -14.67
CA TYR A 80 10.99 -4.94 -14.85
C TYR A 80 10.57 -4.28 -16.17
N ASP A 81 9.67 -4.96 -16.89
CA ASP A 81 8.87 -4.35 -17.96
C ASP A 81 7.50 -3.97 -17.39
N PHE A 82 7.29 -2.66 -17.18
CA PHE A 82 6.03 -2.13 -16.65
C PHE A 82 4.82 -2.41 -17.54
N THR A 83 5.01 -2.63 -18.84
CA THR A 83 3.91 -3.00 -19.76
C THR A 83 3.45 -4.42 -19.45
N LYS A 84 4.40 -5.36 -19.35
CA LYS A 84 4.11 -6.75 -18.96
C LYS A 84 3.54 -6.81 -17.54
N MET A 85 4.10 -6.04 -16.61
CA MET A 85 3.62 -5.95 -15.23
C MET A 85 2.17 -5.47 -15.15
N ALA A 86 1.78 -4.44 -15.93
CA ALA A 86 0.39 -3.98 -15.99
C ALA A 86 -0.55 -5.07 -16.53
N SER A 87 -0.12 -5.85 -17.53
CA SER A 87 -0.90 -6.97 -18.05
C SER A 87 -1.04 -8.10 -17.04
N ASN A 88 0.04 -8.47 -16.35
CA ASN A 88 0.01 -9.51 -15.33
C ASN A 88 -0.83 -9.07 -14.12
N LEU A 89 -0.75 -7.80 -13.74
CA LEU A 89 -1.59 -7.22 -12.70
C LEU A 89 -3.07 -7.29 -13.08
N ASP A 90 -3.46 -6.95 -14.32
CA ASP A 90 -4.86 -7.07 -14.75
C ASP A 90 -5.35 -8.53 -14.64
N ALA A 91 -4.52 -9.49 -15.04
CA ALA A 91 -4.83 -10.92 -14.87
C ALA A 91 -4.96 -11.32 -13.39
N PHE A 92 -4.03 -10.91 -12.54
CA PHE A 92 -4.07 -11.14 -11.09
C PHE A 92 -5.32 -10.52 -10.45
N VAL A 93 -5.67 -9.29 -10.81
CA VAL A 93 -6.89 -8.64 -10.29
C VAL A 93 -8.12 -9.47 -10.65
N ARG A 94 -8.23 -9.94 -11.89
CA ARG A 94 -9.38 -10.74 -12.34
C ARG A 94 -9.45 -12.12 -11.69
N ALA A 95 -8.29 -12.74 -11.46
CA ALA A 95 -8.21 -14.08 -10.87
C ALA A 95 -8.43 -14.06 -9.35
N GLU A 96 -7.78 -13.13 -8.65
CA GLU A 96 -7.65 -13.20 -7.19
C GLU A 96 -8.43 -12.10 -6.44
N LEU A 97 -8.48 -10.87 -6.98
CA LEU A 97 -9.12 -9.75 -6.27
C LEU A 97 -10.61 -9.61 -6.59
N GLU A 98 -10.98 -9.66 -7.87
CA GLU A 98 -12.34 -9.49 -8.36
C GLU A 98 -13.33 -10.46 -7.67
N PRO A 99 -13.05 -11.77 -7.59
CA PRO A 99 -13.99 -12.72 -6.99
C PRO A 99 -14.25 -12.47 -5.49
N ARG A 100 -13.31 -11.83 -4.80
CA ARG A 100 -13.33 -11.67 -3.33
C ARG A 100 -13.54 -10.22 -2.89
N TRP A 101 -13.64 -9.28 -3.82
CA TRP A 101 -13.60 -7.84 -3.55
C TRP A 101 -14.66 -7.40 -2.53
N LEU A 102 -15.90 -7.88 -2.70
CA LEU A 102 -17.01 -7.55 -1.80
C LEU A 102 -16.92 -8.26 -0.44
N GLU A 103 -16.20 -9.38 -0.38
CA GLU A 103 -16.04 -10.17 0.83
C GLU A 103 -15.01 -9.57 1.77
N PHE A 104 -14.07 -8.75 1.26
CA PHE A 104 -13.01 -8.15 2.06
C PHE A 104 -13.54 -7.37 3.27
N GLU A 105 -14.70 -6.72 3.18
CA GLU A 105 -15.28 -6.00 4.32
C GLU A 105 -15.88 -6.93 5.37
N GLN A 106 -16.26 -8.16 4.99
CA GLN A 106 -16.96 -9.14 5.81
C GLN A 106 -16.00 -10.07 6.56
N LEU A 107 -14.76 -10.19 6.09
CA LEU A 107 -13.73 -11.00 6.73
C LEU A 107 -13.41 -10.50 8.14
N SER A 108 -13.22 -11.43 9.05
CA SER A 108 -12.68 -11.17 10.39
C SER A 108 -11.23 -10.66 10.31
N HIS A 109 -10.73 -10.11 11.42
CA HIS A 109 -9.36 -9.60 11.48
C HIS A 109 -8.32 -10.66 11.15
N ASP A 110 -8.46 -11.88 11.67
CA ASP A 110 -7.48 -12.95 11.44
C ASP A 110 -7.56 -13.49 10.00
N GLU A 111 -8.76 -13.60 9.41
CA GLU A 111 -8.93 -13.97 7.99
C GLU A 111 -8.29 -12.94 7.07
N LYS A 112 -8.44 -11.64 7.37
CA LYS A 112 -7.77 -10.57 6.62
C LYS A 112 -6.25 -10.68 6.67
N HIS A 113 -5.70 -11.06 7.82
CA HIS A 113 -4.25 -11.24 7.97
C HIS A 113 -3.74 -12.41 7.14
N LEU A 114 -4.42 -13.56 7.19
CA LEU A 114 -4.07 -14.73 6.36
C LEU A 114 -4.17 -14.41 4.87
N LEU A 115 -5.30 -13.84 4.44
CA LEU A 115 -5.50 -13.44 3.05
C LEU A 115 -4.45 -12.43 2.56
N THR A 116 -4.00 -11.52 3.44
CA THR A 116 -2.96 -10.55 3.08
C THR A 116 -1.65 -11.24 2.73
N ILE A 117 -1.26 -12.25 3.51
CA ILE A 117 -0.02 -13.01 3.29
C ILE A 117 -0.14 -13.78 1.97
N ASP A 118 -1.23 -14.53 1.80
CA ASP A 118 -1.49 -15.32 0.59
C ASP A 118 -1.48 -14.45 -0.67
N LEU A 119 -2.17 -13.30 -0.65
CA LEU A 119 -2.22 -12.39 -1.82
C LEU A 119 -0.85 -11.79 -2.16
N ILE A 120 0.03 -11.59 -1.17
CA ILE A 120 1.36 -11.04 -1.42
C ILE A 120 2.27 -12.10 -2.02
N GLU A 121 2.20 -13.34 -1.55
CA GLU A 121 2.94 -14.45 -2.14
C GLU A 121 2.48 -14.72 -3.59
N GLN A 122 1.16 -14.75 -3.82
CA GLN A 122 0.59 -14.91 -5.16
C GLN A 122 0.97 -13.73 -6.07
N ALA A 123 0.83 -12.49 -5.61
CA ALA A 123 1.21 -11.32 -6.38
C ALA A 123 2.72 -11.33 -6.71
N ALA A 124 3.57 -11.74 -5.77
CA ALA A 124 5.01 -11.88 -5.99
C ALA A 124 5.31 -12.85 -7.14
N ALA A 125 4.63 -14.01 -7.16
CA ALA A 125 4.82 -15.04 -8.18
C ALA A 125 4.21 -14.68 -9.55
N GLU A 126 2.97 -14.19 -9.57
CA GLU A 126 2.20 -14.02 -10.81
C GLU A 126 2.47 -12.69 -11.52
N ILE A 127 2.66 -11.61 -10.77
CA ILE A 127 2.88 -10.28 -11.36
C ILE A 127 4.34 -10.14 -11.80
N PHE A 128 5.28 -10.59 -10.98
CA PHE A 128 6.72 -10.34 -11.16
C PHE A 128 7.49 -11.56 -11.68
N GLY A 129 6.94 -12.77 -11.58
CA GLY A 129 7.56 -14.00 -12.04
C GLY A 129 8.50 -14.62 -11.01
N SER A 130 9.54 -15.32 -11.46
CA SER A 130 10.47 -16.01 -10.57
C SER A 130 11.40 -15.04 -9.82
N GLY A 131 11.59 -15.30 -8.53
CA GLY A 131 12.46 -14.52 -7.65
C GLY A 131 11.77 -14.05 -6.38
N TYR A 132 12.51 -13.39 -5.50
CA TYR A 132 11.99 -12.82 -4.27
C TYR A 132 11.44 -11.42 -4.52
N HIS A 133 10.13 -11.33 -4.78
CA HIS A 133 9.44 -10.09 -5.18
C HIS A 133 8.42 -9.58 -4.15
N GLU A 134 8.44 -10.11 -2.93
CA GLU A 134 7.51 -9.76 -1.85
C GLU A 134 7.54 -8.26 -1.51
N GLN A 135 8.70 -7.60 -1.64
CA GLN A 135 8.81 -6.14 -1.43
C GLN A 135 7.95 -5.36 -2.42
N SER A 136 8.07 -5.67 -3.72
CA SER A 136 7.29 -5.05 -4.77
C SER A 136 5.81 -5.38 -4.65
N ALA A 137 5.49 -6.65 -4.36
CA ALA A 137 4.12 -7.11 -4.15
C ALA A 137 3.46 -6.40 -2.96
N ALA A 138 4.13 -6.32 -1.80
CA ALA A 138 3.57 -5.67 -0.62
C ALA A 138 3.27 -4.18 -0.86
N TRP A 139 4.16 -3.43 -1.53
CA TRP A 139 3.89 -2.03 -1.88
C TRP A 139 2.74 -1.88 -2.86
N LEU A 140 2.64 -2.77 -3.85
CA LEU A 140 1.55 -2.76 -4.82
C LEU A 140 0.20 -3.07 -4.16
N ILE A 141 0.11 -4.17 -3.40
CA ILE A 141 -1.11 -4.58 -2.70
C ILE A 141 -1.50 -3.57 -1.61
N PHE A 142 -0.54 -2.90 -0.97
CA PHE A 142 -0.81 -1.83 -0.01
C PHE A 142 -1.66 -0.70 -0.61
N PHE A 143 -1.42 -0.31 -1.86
CA PHE A 143 -2.21 0.74 -2.53
C PHE A 143 -3.44 0.21 -3.27
N LEU A 144 -3.46 -1.05 -3.68
CA LEU A 144 -4.62 -1.68 -4.33
C LEU A 144 -5.73 -2.05 -3.34
N CYS A 145 -5.35 -2.59 -2.18
CA CYS A 145 -6.26 -3.20 -1.21
C CYS A 145 -6.16 -2.55 0.18
N PRO A 146 -6.51 -1.26 0.32
CA PRO A 146 -6.39 -0.55 1.60
C PRO A 146 -7.21 -1.18 2.73
N GLN A 147 -8.31 -1.87 2.41
CA GLN A 147 -9.11 -2.65 3.37
C GLN A 147 -8.39 -3.84 4.02
N LEU A 148 -7.27 -4.31 3.43
CA LEU A 148 -6.47 -5.43 3.95
C LEU A 148 -5.28 -4.93 4.78
N PRO A 149 -4.90 -5.62 5.87
CA PRO A 149 -3.83 -5.24 6.80
C PRO A 149 -2.41 -5.52 6.27
N VAL A 150 -2.12 -5.05 5.05
CA VAL A 150 -0.81 -5.05 4.41
C VAL A 150 0.17 -4.10 5.12
N PHE A 151 1.37 -4.59 5.42
CA PHE A 151 2.51 -3.75 5.77
C PHE A 151 3.50 -3.75 4.60
N PRO A 152 3.80 -2.61 3.96
CA PRO A 152 4.88 -2.51 2.99
C PRO A 152 6.21 -2.95 3.60
N ILE A 153 7.06 -3.59 2.78
CA ILE A 153 8.35 -4.13 3.22
C ILE A 153 9.49 -3.65 2.32
N THR A 154 10.61 -3.34 2.95
CA THR A 154 11.94 -3.16 2.35
C THR A 154 12.96 -3.80 3.29
N ALA A 155 14.17 -4.08 2.80
CA ALA A 155 15.24 -4.64 3.65
C ALA A 155 15.53 -3.75 4.88
N ASP A 156 15.49 -2.42 4.73
CA ASP A 156 15.66 -1.48 5.85
C ASP A 156 14.50 -1.56 6.85
N LEU A 157 13.26 -1.58 6.37
CA LEU A 157 12.08 -1.69 7.25
C LEU A 157 12.08 -3.00 8.03
N GLN A 158 12.38 -4.12 7.36
CA GLN A 158 12.48 -5.44 7.98
C GLN A 158 13.51 -5.42 9.11
N HIS A 159 14.71 -4.91 8.85
CA HIS A 159 15.75 -4.78 9.88
C HIS A 159 15.33 -3.90 11.06
N LYS A 160 14.70 -2.74 10.78
CA LYS A 160 14.26 -1.80 11.83
C LYS A 160 13.15 -2.36 12.70
N VAL A 161 12.19 -3.06 12.11
CA VAL A 161 11.11 -3.73 12.87
C VAL A 161 11.69 -4.77 13.82
N SER A 162 12.55 -5.66 13.31
CA SER A 162 13.16 -6.72 14.12
C SER A 162 14.04 -6.15 15.23
N LYS A 163 14.81 -5.08 14.94
CA LYS A 163 15.59 -4.36 15.96
C LYS A 163 14.72 -3.77 17.07
N ARG A 164 13.57 -3.16 16.73
CA ARG A 164 12.65 -2.60 17.75
C ARG A 164 11.93 -3.66 18.58
N LEU A 165 11.80 -4.87 18.05
CA LEU A 165 11.25 -6.02 18.78
C LEU A 165 12.31 -6.83 19.54
N HIS A 166 13.59 -6.45 19.42
CA HIS A 166 14.72 -7.19 19.99
C HIS A 166 14.83 -8.64 19.48
N CYS A 167 14.46 -8.86 18.22
CA CYS A 167 14.70 -10.15 17.55
C CYS A 167 16.18 -10.29 17.18
N GLU A 168 16.72 -11.51 17.28
CA GLU A 168 18.12 -11.79 16.92
C GLU A 168 18.38 -11.60 15.43
N GLN A 169 17.40 -11.96 14.59
CA GLN A 169 17.48 -11.82 13.15
C GLN A 169 16.20 -11.22 12.56
N PRO A 170 16.29 -10.55 11.40
CA PRO A 170 15.12 -10.16 10.62
C PRO A 170 14.28 -11.37 10.21
N ALA A 171 12.99 -11.16 9.99
CA ALA A 171 12.15 -12.20 9.39
C ALA A 171 12.71 -12.62 8.01
N GLU A 172 12.54 -13.88 7.63
CA GLU A 172 13.04 -14.39 6.34
C GLU A 172 12.04 -14.18 5.19
N ASP A 173 10.76 -14.09 5.52
CA ASP A 173 9.63 -14.02 4.60
C ASP A 173 8.64 -12.91 4.99
N TYR A 174 7.65 -12.70 4.12
CA TYR A 174 6.59 -11.74 4.37
C TYR A 174 5.73 -12.11 5.57
N ALA A 175 5.41 -13.39 5.77
CA ALA A 175 4.56 -13.85 6.87
C ALA A 175 5.16 -13.50 8.24
N GLY A 176 6.45 -13.80 8.45
CA GLY A 176 7.19 -13.45 9.64
C GLY A 176 7.33 -11.93 9.81
N TYR A 177 7.60 -11.20 8.72
CA TYR A 177 7.66 -9.74 8.77
C TYR A 177 6.31 -9.13 9.17
N HIS A 178 5.23 -9.62 8.57
CA HIS A 178 3.87 -9.18 8.83
C HIS A 178 3.49 -9.39 10.29
N GLN A 179 3.80 -10.56 10.86
CA GLN A 179 3.57 -10.85 12.28
C GLN A 179 4.35 -9.89 13.19
N GLN A 180 5.62 -9.63 12.87
CA GLN A 180 6.44 -8.67 13.62
C GLN A 180 5.86 -7.25 13.52
N CYS A 181 5.46 -6.81 12.32
CA CYS A 181 4.80 -5.53 12.12
C CYS A 181 3.51 -5.43 12.90
N ARG A 182 2.65 -6.46 12.90
CA ARG A 182 1.41 -6.49 13.69
C ARG A 182 1.71 -6.28 15.18
N GLN A 183 2.67 -7.01 15.72
CA GLN A 183 3.06 -6.89 17.13
C GLN A 183 3.55 -5.48 17.47
N LEU A 184 4.44 -4.91 16.64
CA LEU A 184 4.99 -3.58 16.85
C LEU A 184 3.93 -2.48 16.65
N PHE A 185 3.10 -2.62 15.63
CA PHE A 185 2.02 -1.70 15.30
C PHE A 185 1.01 -1.61 16.44
N CYS A 186 0.57 -2.73 17.02
CA CYS A 186 -0.31 -2.73 18.18
C CYS A 186 0.29 -1.97 19.39
N ARG A 187 1.61 -2.09 19.62
CA ARG A 187 2.31 -1.34 20.67
C ARG A 187 2.40 0.16 20.36
N MET A 188 2.55 0.51 19.10
CA MET A 188 2.72 1.90 18.65
C MET A 188 1.39 2.62 18.40
N LEU A 189 0.28 1.91 18.25
CA LEU A 189 -1.02 2.47 17.90
C LEU A 189 -1.47 3.64 18.79
N PRO A 190 -1.30 3.61 20.14
CA PRO A 190 -1.63 4.75 21.01
C PRO A 190 -0.80 6.01 20.75
N HIS A 191 0.30 5.88 20.01
CA HIS A 191 1.21 6.98 19.64
C HIS A 191 1.09 7.36 18.16
N ILE A 192 0.36 6.57 17.37
CA ILE A 192 -0.02 6.87 16.00
C ILE A 192 -1.40 7.53 16.08
N HIS A 193 -1.42 8.75 16.62
CA HIS A 193 -2.59 9.61 16.54
C HIS A 193 -2.60 10.30 15.19
N ASP A 194 -3.66 10.13 14.41
CA ASP A 194 -3.93 11.07 13.34
C ASP A 194 -5.42 11.23 13.07
N SER A 195 -5.80 12.47 12.80
CA SER A 195 -7.06 12.83 12.19
C SER A 195 -7.16 12.15 10.82
N THR A 196 -8.30 11.51 10.52
CA THR A 196 -8.53 10.94 9.20
C THR A 196 -8.36 12.01 8.13
N LEU A 197 -7.40 11.80 7.22
CA LEU A 197 -7.16 12.73 6.14
C LEU A 197 -8.30 12.71 5.12
N LYS A 198 -8.47 13.82 4.43
CA LYS A 198 -9.39 13.92 3.30
C LYS A 198 -8.62 13.74 2.00
N ALA A 199 -9.11 12.86 1.14
CA ALA A 199 -8.67 12.76 -0.24
C ALA A 199 -8.92 14.08 -0.96
N THR A 200 -7.91 14.60 -1.64
CA THR A 200 -7.99 15.85 -2.40
C THR A 200 -7.79 15.65 -3.91
N TYR A 201 -7.36 14.46 -4.33
CA TYR A 201 -6.99 14.14 -5.71
C TYR A 201 -8.14 13.40 -6.41
N GLY A 202 -8.23 13.53 -7.74
CA GLY A 202 -9.26 12.89 -8.57
C GLY A 202 -10.61 13.60 -8.57
N SER A 203 -11.61 12.95 -9.17
CA SER A 203 -12.98 13.46 -9.23
C SER A 203 -13.65 13.44 -7.85
N GLU A 204 -14.80 14.10 -7.70
CA GLU A 204 -15.56 14.04 -6.46
C GLU A 204 -15.91 12.61 -6.05
N ARG A 205 -16.29 11.77 -7.00
CA ARG A 205 -16.55 10.34 -6.78
C ARG A 205 -15.32 9.61 -6.27
N ASP A 206 -14.15 9.84 -6.90
CA ASP A 206 -12.90 9.21 -6.49
C ASP A 206 -12.53 9.60 -5.05
N ARG A 207 -12.65 10.89 -4.73
CA ARG A 207 -12.41 11.38 -3.37
C ARG A 207 -13.38 10.76 -2.37
N ASN A 208 -14.65 10.58 -2.73
CA ASN A 208 -15.63 9.93 -1.86
C ASN A 208 -15.27 8.46 -1.59
N ASN A 209 -14.90 7.71 -2.62
CA ASN A 209 -14.47 6.31 -2.48
C ASN A 209 -13.22 6.19 -1.59
N VAL A 210 -12.21 7.03 -1.81
CA VAL A 210 -10.98 7.03 -1.00
C VAL A 210 -11.27 7.46 0.44
N ASN A 211 -12.10 8.49 0.64
CA ASN A 211 -12.50 8.93 1.98
C ASN A 211 -13.28 7.84 2.74
N GLN A 212 -14.09 7.05 2.05
CA GLN A 212 -14.81 5.93 2.65
C GLN A 212 -13.82 4.89 3.17
N VAL A 213 -12.84 4.47 2.36
CA VAL A 213 -11.88 3.44 2.79
C VAL A 213 -10.93 3.95 3.87
N LEU A 214 -10.54 5.22 3.85
CA LEU A 214 -9.72 5.82 4.91
C LEU A 214 -10.45 5.90 6.27
N ARG A 215 -11.78 5.95 6.26
CA ARG A 215 -12.60 5.89 7.49
C ARG A 215 -12.87 4.46 7.94
N GLY A 216 -13.01 3.54 6.98
CA GLY A 216 -13.36 2.14 7.22
C GLY A 216 -12.17 1.21 7.46
N SER A 217 -10.93 1.70 7.35
CA SER A 217 -9.72 0.91 7.51
C SER A 217 -8.66 1.62 8.35
N ASP A 218 -7.64 0.87 8.74
CA ASP A 218 -6.44 1.38 9.44
C ASP A 218 -5.31 1.75 8.47
N TRP A 219 -5.59 1.90 7.18
CA TRP A 219 -4.58 2.12 6.14
C TRP A 219 -3.71 3.33 6.42
N TRP A 220 -4.31 4.44 6.83
CA TRP A 220 -3.58 5.67 7.15
C TRP A 220 -2.65 5.49 8.35
N GLN A 221 -3.12 4.80 9.39
CA GLN A 221 -2.33 4.49 10.57
C GLN A 221 -1.14 3.60 10.20
N ARG A 222 -1.34 2.62 9.30
CA ARG A 222 -0.26 1.78 8.76
C ARG A 222 0.73 2.60 7.92
N TYR A 223 0.27 3.54 7.10
CA TYR A 223 1.16 4.45 6.38
C TYR A 223 2.01 5.28 7.36
N CYS A 224 1.39 5.89 8.37
CA CYS A 224 2.08 6.63 9.43
C CYS A 224 3.09 5.76 10.19
N PHE A 225 2.74 4.52 10.49
CA PHE A 225 3.64 3.55 11.12
C PHE A 225 4.89 3.31 10.28
N ILE A 226 4.75 3.08 8.97
CA ILE A 226 5.88 2.88 8.06
C ILE A 226 6.76 4.15 7.97
N GLU A 227 6.16 5.33 7.84
CA GLU A 227 6.92 6.58 7.79
C GLU A 227 7.65 6.89 9.11
N GLN A 228 7.11 6.46 10.25
CA GLN A 228 7.79 6.53 11.55
C GLN A 228 8.98 5.58 11.66
N LEU A 229 8.95 4.44 10.97
CA LEU A 229 10.08 3.50 10.91
C LEU A 229 11.16 3.97 9.94
N LYS A 230 10.83 4.73 8.90
CA LYS A 230 11.85 5.25 7.97
C LYS A 230 12.79 6.28 8.61
N LYS A 231 12.36 6.97 9.68
CA LYS A 231 13.18 7.92 10.46
C LYS A 231 14.14 7.21 11.41
#